data_AF-A0A8T5SVN3-F1
#
_entry.id   AF-A0A8T5SVN3-F1
#
_cell.length_a   1.000
_cell.length_b   1.000
_cell.length_c   1.000
_cell.angle_alpha   90.00
_cell.angle_beta   90.00
_cell.angle_gamma   90.00
#
_symmetry.space_group_name_H-M   'P 1'
#
loop_
_entity.id
_entity.type
_entity.pdbx_description
1 polymer ?
#
loop_
_entity_poly.entity_id
_entity_poly.type
_entity_poly.pdbx_seq_one_letter_code
_entity_poly.pdbx_strand_id
1 'polypeptide(L)'
;VDVRLITPPGVTIKDASGVSRAIVDTLKKKGASKIGVVGEDHELYFEVAPNKEIKESEVPIQVQVSYTDEAGARRIRSLTTKLKVSKNEDEIMATMDPTVGATFVTQKAGEESFSGDREKGRKRIATFRSAMKSKAGAAPKAVQTMLEKADKALDIEDKEIERQEAMMEEAPASAPSGAADEAFTENLAQMKRSSKKLFRDDDEE
;
A
#
# COMPACT_ATOMS: atom_id res chain seq x y z
N VAL A 1 8.97 4.75 17.16
CA VAL A 1 8.21 3.53 16.86
C VAL A 1 9.09 2.58 16.06
N ASP A 2 9.15 1.34 16.50
CA ASP A 2 9.84 0.23 15.84
C ASP A 2 8.80 -0.80 15.43
N VAL A 3 8.88 -1.29 14.21
CA VAL A 3 7.97 -2.31 13.67
C VAL A 3 8.77 -3.56 13.33
N ARG A 4 8.21 -4.72 13.70
CA ARG A 4 8.74 -6.03 13.37
C ARG A 4 7.63 -6.90 12.79
N LEU A 5 7.89 -7.48 11.63
CA LEU A 5 7.06 -8.51 11.04
C LEU A 5 7.72 -9.87 11.28
N ILE A 6 6.95 -10.79 11.85
CA ILE A 6 7.35 -12.16 12.12
C ILE A 6 6.54 -13.05 11.17
N THR A 7 7.25 -13.70 10.25
CA THR A 7 6.70 -14.63 9.27
C THR A 7 7.22 -16.05 9.53
N PRO A 8 6.46 -17.08 9.16
CA PRO A 8 6.89 -18.46 9.33
C PRO A 8 7.95 -18.83 8.28
N PRO A 9 8.70 -19.92 8.48
CA PRO A 9 9.68 -20.39 7.50
C PRO A 9 9.03 -20.62 6.13
N GLY A 10 9.55 -19.95 5.11
CA GLY A 10 9.01 -20.06 3.76
C GLY A 10 8.23 -18.82 3.29
N VAL A 11 8.00 -17.84 4.16
CA VAL A 11 7.34 -16.58 3.80
C VAL A 11 8.28 -15.41 4.04
N THR A 12 8.43 -14.56 3.01
CA THR A 12 9.35 -13.41 3.02
C THR A 12 8.62 -12.11 2.72
N ILE A 13 9.14 -11.00 3.24
CA ILE A 13 8.69 -9.65 2.90
C ILE A 13 9.25 -9.27 1.54
N LYS A 14 8.38 -9.11 0.55
CA LYS A 14 8.71 -8.66 -0.80
C LYS A 14 8.91 -7.15 -0.83
N ASP A 15 7.98 -6.43 -0.23
CA ASP A 15 7.93 -4.96 -0.22
C ASP A 15 7.09 -4.45 0.96
N ALA A 16 7.11 -3.14 1.17
CA ALA A 16 6.26 -2.44 2.12
C ALA A 16 5.94 -1.02 1.62
N SER A 17 4.84 -0.43 2.07
CA SER A 17 4.42 0.93 1.72
C SER A 17 4.02 1.74 2.96
N GLY A 18 3.94 3.06 2.82
CA GLY A 18 3.65 3.99 3.92
C GLY A 18 4.88 4.40 4.73
N VAL A 19 6.09 3.99 4.33
CA VAL A 19 7.36 4.37 4.96
C VAL A 19 8.43 4.64 3.90
N SER A 20 9.52 5.30 4.28
CA SER A 20 10.61 5.58 3.35
C SER A 20 11.28 4.32 2.80
N ARG A 21 11.88 4.43 1.60
CA ARG A 21 12.59 3.33 0.95
C ARG A 21 13.66 2.67 1.83
N ALA A 22 14.42 3.47 2.57
CA ALA A 22 15.45 2.96 3.48
C ALA A 22 14.87 2.05 4.59
N ILE A 23 13.68 2.40 5.08
CA ILE A 23 12.95 1.57 6.05
C ILE A 23 12.48 0.28 5.39
N VAL A 24 11.91 0.35 4.19
CA VAL A 24 11.49 -0.83 3.40
C VAL A 24 12.64 -1.81 3.21
N ASP A 25 13.80 -1.32 2.76
CA ASP A 25 14.98 -2.17 2.53
C ASP A 25 15.48 -2.83 3.82
N THR A 26 15.36 -2.13 4.95
CA THR A 26 15.69 -2.68 6.28
C THR A 26 14.69 -3.75 6.71
N LEU A 27 13.39 -3.52 6.52
CA LEU A 27 12.33 -4.49 6.80
C LEU A 27 12.53 -5.77 5.98
N LYS A 28 12.83 -5.65 4.68
CA LYS A 28 13.08 -6.82 3.81
C LYS A 28 14.28 -7.66 4.26
N LYS A 29 15.34 -7.02 4.75
CA LYS A 29 16.57 -7.70 5.18
C LYS A 29 16.47 -8.31 6.57
N LYS A 30 15.81 -7.63 7.51
CA LYS A 30 15.85 -7.96 8.94
C LYS A 30 14.50 -8.37 9.53
N GLY A 31 13.40 -8.18 8.80
CA GLY A 31 12.04 -8.33 9.33
C GLY A 31 11.67 -7.27 10.37
N ALA A 32 12.54 -6.30 10.65
CA ALA A 32 12.30 -5.26 11.66
C ALA A 32 12.99 -3.96 11.26
N SER A 33 12.37 -2.82 11.56
CA SER A 33 12.93 -1.50 11.31
C SER A 33 12.37 -0.44 12.25
N LYS A 34 13.16 0.60 12.50
CA LYS A 34 12.73 1.80 13.21
C LYS A 34 12.07 2.75 12.22
N ILE A 35 10.79 3.02 12.41
CA ILE A 35 10.00 3.86 11.50
C ILE A 35 9.85 5.31 11.99
N GLY A 36 10.25 5.58 13.23
CA GLY A 36 10.24 6.94 13.79
C GLY A 36 8.90 7.31 14.41
N VAL A 37 8.41 8.52 14.12
CA VAL A 37 7.12 9.02 14.64
C VAL A 37 6.01 8.61 13.68
N VAL A 38 4.90 8.12 14.22
CA VAL A 38 3.70 7.76 13.46
C VAL A 38 2.53 8.60 13.98
N GLY A 39 1.70 9.07 13.06
CA GLY A 39 0.41 9.70 13.39
C GLY A 39 -0.71 8.66 13.50
N GLU A 40 -1.90 9.12 13.91
CA GLU A 40 -3.08 8.26 14.06
C GLU A 40 -3.54 7.64 12.72
N ASP A 41 -3.42 8.41 11.62
CA ASP A 41 -3.79 7.98 10.26
C ASP A 41 -2.67 7.21 9.54
N HIS A 42 -1.55 6.92 10.20
CA HIS A 42 -0.40 6.29 9.56
C HIS A 42 -0.64 4.79 9.36
N GLU A 43 -0.86 4.39 8.12
CA GLU A 43 -0.97 2.97 7.75
C GLU A 43 0.33 2.45 7.12
N LEU A 44 0.66 1.19 7.44
CA LEU A 44 1.81 0.47 6.92
C LEU A 44 1.32 -0.84 6.33
N TYR A 45 1.64 -1.08 5.07
CA TYR A 45 1.27 -2.30 4.36
C TYR A 45 2.51 -3.11 4.03
N PHE A 46 2.36 -4.43 4.05
CA PHE A 46 3.42 -5.38 3.75
C PHE A 46 2.99 -6.29 2.61
N GLU A 47 3.81 -6.35 1.56
CA GLU A 47 3.70 -7.39 0.56
C GLU A 47 4.52 -8.58 1.03
N VAL A 48 3.86 -9.71 1.24
CA VAL A 48 4.48 -10.96 1.65
C VAL A 48 4.29 -12.01 0.57
N ALA A 49 5.27 -12.88 0.40
CA ALA A 49 5.16 -13.98 -0.55
C ALA A 49 5.81 -15.26 -0.03
N PRO A 50 5.24 -16.42 -0.40
CA PRO A 50 5.94 -17.69 -0.26
C PRO A 50 7.20 -17.72 -1.13
N ASN A 51 8.30 -18.24 -0.60
CA ASN A 51 9.51 -18.55 -1.35
C ASN A 51 9.62 -20.04 -1.73
N LYS A 52 8.69 -20.85 -1.24
CA LYS A 52 8.53 -22.29 -1.50
C LYS A 52 7.07 -22.68 -1.30
N GLU A 53 6.69 -23.87 -1.76
CA GLU A 53 5.35 -24.42 -1.48
C GLU A 53 5.13 -24.54 0.05
N ILE A 54 3.97 -24.06 0.50
CA ILE A 54 3.53 -24.13 1.90
C ILE A 54 2.69 -25.40 2.04
N LYS A 55 3.06 -26.27 3.00
CA LYS A 55 2.38 -27.55 3.23
C LYS A 55 1.32 -27.45 4.32
N GLU A 56 1.47 -26.46 5.17
CA GLU A 56 0.58 -26.12 6.26
C GLU A 56 -0.73 -25.52 5.72
N SER A 57 -1.84 -25.76 6.41
CA SER A 57 -3.15 -25.20 6.04
C SER A 57 -3.30 -23.72 6.38
N GLU A 58 -2.45 -23.19 7.25
CA GLU A 58 -2.48 -21.81 7.71
C GLU A 58 -1.06 -21.24 7.85
N VAL A 59 -0.94 -19.94 7.57
CA VAL A 59 0.31 -19.17 7.67
C VAL A 59 0.08 -18.05 8.69
N PRO A 60 0.61 -18.17 9.92
CA PRO A 60 0.50 -17.11 10.91
C PRO A 60 1.48 -15.98 10.59
N ILE A 61 0.97 -14.76 10.45
CA ILE A 61 1.78 -13.54 10.30
C ILE A 61 1.55 -12.67 11.52
N GLN A 62 2.62 -12.26 12.19
CA GLN A 62 2.53 -11.39 13.35
C GLN A 62 3.25 -10.05 13.09
N VAL A 63 2.54 -8.96 13.35
CA VAL A 63 3.09 -7.60 13.40
C VAL A 63 3.30 -7.24 14.86
N GLN A 64 4.49 -6.74 15.20
CA GLN A 64 4.81 -6.17 16.50
C GLN A 64 5.19 -4.71 16.33
N VAL A 65 4.57 -3.84 17.12
CA VAL A 65 4.85 -2.40 17.16
C VAL A 65 5.31 -2.03 18.56
N SER A 66 6.57 -1.63 18.66
CA SER A 66 7.14 -1.09 19.90
C SER A 66 7.16 0.44 19.81
N TYR A 67 6.60 1.13 20.81
CA TYR A 67 6.49 2.57 20.80
C TYR A 67 6.60 3.17 22.20
N THR A 68 6.84 4.47 22.27
CA THR A 68 6.74 5.26 23.50
C THR A 68 5.45 6.05 23.39
N ASP A 69 4.57 5.95 24.38
CA ASP A 69 3.31 6.70 24.41
C ASP A 69 3.53 8.16 24.86
N GLU A 70 2.47 8.96 24.84
CA GLU A 70 2.50 10.37 25.23
C GLU A 70 2.89 10.58 26.70
N ALA A 71 2.67 9.56 27.55
CA ALA A 71 3.08 9.57 28.95
C ALA A 71 4.56 9.17 29.14
N GLY A 72 5.29 8.88 28.07
CA GLY A 72 6.69 8.46 28.11
C GLY A 72 6.89 6.97 28.41
N ALA A 73 5.83 6.18 28.50
CA ALA A 73 5.91 4.75 28.77
C ALA A 73 6.22 3.95 27.49
N ARG A 74 7.15 3.00 27.59
CA ARG A 74 7.43 2.06 26.49
C ARG A 74 6.37 0.97 26.46
N ARG A 75 5.75 0.78 25.30
CA ARG A 75 4.70 -0.21 25.05
C ARG A 75 5.06 -1.07 23.85
N ILE A 76 4.52 -2.29 23.86
CA ILE A 76 4.55 -3.20 22.72
C ILE A 76 3.11 -3.62 22.45
N ARG A 77 2.68 -3.48 21.19
CA ARG A 77 1.44 -4.07 20.68
C ARG A 77 1.81 -5.15 19.68
N SER A 78 1.07 -6.25 19.72
CA SER A 78 1.23 -7.33 18.75
C SER A 78 -0.11 -7.75 18.19
N LEU A 79 -0.18 -7.91 16.88
CA LEU A 79 -1.34 -8.44 16.18
C LEU A 79 -0.89 -9.65 15.37
N THR A 80 -1.58 -10.77 15.53
CA THR A 80 -1.32 -11.99 14.77
C THR A 80 -2.55 -12.29 13.93
N THR A 81 -2.34 -12.46 12.63
CA THR A 81 -3.35 -12.95 11.69
C THR A 81 -2.92 -14.32 11.17
N LYS A 82 -3.88 -15.16 10.79
CA LYS A 82 -3.63 -16.47 10.19
C LYS A 82 -4.24 -16.49 8.79
N LEU A 83 -3.39 -16.64 7.78
CA LEU A 83 -3.82 -16.72 6.39
C LEU A 83 -4.05 -18.18 6.01
N LYS A 84 -5.25 -18.51 5.53
CA LYS A 84 -5.56 -19.86 5.03
C LYS A 84 -4.79 -20.13 3.74
N VAL A 85 -4.19 -21.31 3.62
CA VAL A 85 -3.57 -21.78 2.39
C VAL A 85 -4.60 -22.56 1.60
N SER A 86 -4.81 -22.19 0.33
CA SER A 86 -5.70 -22.91 -0.57
C SER A 86 -5.03 -23.11 -1.94
N LYS A 87 -5.34 -24.25 -2.57
CA LYS A 87 -5.02 -24.53 -3.98
C LYS A 87 -6.21 -24.23 -4.89
N ASN A 88 -7.37 -23.91 -4.31
CA ASN A 88 -8.59 -23.62 -5.05
C ASN A 88 -8.67 -22.11 -5.32
N GLU A 89 -8.67 -21.73 -6.59
CA GLU A 89 -8.75 -20.33 -7.01
C GLU A 89 -10.04 -19.65 -6.52
N ASP A 90 -11.17 -20.36 -6.50
CA ASP A 90 -12.45 -19.80 -6.03
C ASP A 90 -12.41 -19.42 -4.54
N GLU A 91 -11.73 -20.23 -3.71
CA GLU A 91 -11.55 -19.94 -2.29
C GLU A 91 -10.62 -18.73 -2.07
N ILE A 92 -9.59 -18.60 -2.91
CA ILE A 92 -8.68 -17.44 -2.87
C ILE A 92 -9.46 -16.18 -3.26
N MET A 93 -10.22 -16.25 -4.35
CA MET A 93 -11.01 -15.13 -4.85
C MET A 93 -12.08 -14.70 -3.84
N ALA A 94 -12.76 -15.63 -3.18
CA ALA A 94 -13.79 -15.33 -2.19
C ALA A 94 -13.26 -14.61 -0.94
N THR A 95 -11.97 -14.71 -0.64
CA THR A 95 -11.33 -14.08 0.53
C THR A 95 -10.45 -12.89 0.15
N MET A 96 -10.40 -12.55 -1.13
CA MET A 96 -9.59 -11.45 -1.64
C MET A 96 -10.20 -10.10 -1.26
N ASP A 97 -9.40 -9.25 -0.63
CA ASP A 97 -9.72 -7.85 -0.41
C ASP A 97 -8.86 -6.96 -1.34
N PRO A 98 -9.42 -6.47 -2.47
CA PRO A 98 -8.68 -5.64 -3.40
C PRO A 98 -8.39 -4.23 -2.86
N THR A 99 -9.07 -3.78 -1.80
CA THR A 99 -8.86 -2.43 -1.23
C THR A 99 -7.50 -2.31 -0.53
N VAL A 100 -7.03 -3.40 0.09
CA VAL A 100 -5.69 -3.52 0.67
C VAL A 100 -4.64 -3.36 -0.42
N GLY A 101 -4.81 -4.07 -1.54
CA GLY A 101 -3.89 -4.00 -2.68
C GLY A 101 -3.89 -2.63 -3.35
N ALA A 102 -5.06 -2.03 -3.54
CA ALA A 102 -5.19 -0.69 -4.09
C ALA A 102 -4.52 0.36 -3.20
N THR A 103 -4.73 0.33 -1.88
CA THR A 103 -4.07 1.26 -0.95
C THR A 103 -2.55 1.12 -1.00
N PHE A 104 -2.05 -0.12 -0.98
CA PHE A 104 -0.62 -0.39 -1.13
C PHE A 104 -0.07 0.19 -2.44
N VAL A 105 -0.76 -0.04 -3.56
CA VAL A 105 -0.37 0.45 -4.89
C VAL A 105 -0.36 1.97 -4.95
N THR A 106 -1.38 2.64 -4.41
CA THR A 106 -1.44 4.11 -4.30
C THR A 106 -0.23 4.66 -3.54
N GLN A 107 0.08 4.08 -2.38
CA GLN A 107 1.22 4.53 -1.57
C GLN A 107 2.57 4.30 -2.28
N LYS A 108 2.72 3.17 -3.00
CA LYS A 108 3.93 2.89 -3.78
C LYS A 108 4.05 3.80 -5.01
N ALA A 109 2.94 4.12 -5.67
CA ALA A 109 2.93 5.07 -6.77
C ALA A 109 3.34 6.46 -6.26
N GLY A 110 2.81 6.88 -5.11
CA GLY A 110 3.22 8.12 -4.44
C GLY A 110 4.71 8.13 -4.08
N GLU A 111 5.28 7.01 -3.60
CA GLU A 111 6.74 6.87 -3.36
C GLU A 111 7.54 7.06 -4.66
N GLU A 112 7.11 6.44 -5.75
CA GLU A 112 7.76 6.51 -7.07
C GLU A 112 7.70 7.94 -7.63
N SER A 113 6.53 8.56 -7.60
CA SER A 113 6.32 9.95 -8.02
C SER A 113 7.08 10.95 -7.15
N PHE A 114 7.12 10.76 -5.83
CA PHE A 114 7.91 11.57 -4.89
C PHE A 114 9.41 11.46 -5.16
N SER A 115 9.87 10.31 -5.65
CA SER A 115 11.25 10.10 -6.08
C SER A 115 11.57 10.74 -7.44
N GLY A 116 10.59 11.34 -8.10
CA GLY A 116 10.68 11.95 -9.43
C GLY A 116 10.29 11.02 -10.58
N ASP A 117 9.87 9.78 -10.32
CA ASP A 117 9.56 8.76 -11.32
C ASP A 117 8.03 8.53 -11.41
N ARG A 118 7.32 9.55 -11.89
CA ARG A 118 5.85 9.56 -12.01
C ARG A 118 5.34 8.52 -13.01
N GLU A 119 6.03 8.36 -14.13
CA GLU A 119 5.71 7.35 -15.15
C GLU A 119 5.67 5.93 -14.54
N LYS A 120 6.63 5.61 -13.67
CA LYS A 120 6.64 4.33 -12.97
C LYS A 120 5.47 4.18 -12.00
N GLY A 121 5.11 5.23 -11.28
CA GLY A 121 3.92 5.26 -10.43
C GLY A 121 2.64 4.95 -11.21
N ARG A 122 2.45 5.62 -12.34
CA ARG A 122 1.33 5.36 -13.27
C ARG A 122 1.33 3.93 -13.81
N LYS A 123 2.48 3.45 -14.27
CA LYS A 123 2.64 2.08 -14.77
C LYS A 123 2.29 1.04 -13.71
N ARG A 124 2.63 1.28 -12.45
CA ARG A 124 2.26 0.41 -11.33
C ARG A 124 0.74 0.37 -11.14
N ILE A 125 0.09 1.54 -11.12
CA ILE A 125 -1.37 1.63 -11.03
C ILE A 125 -2.02 0.88 -12.18
N ALA A 126 -1.63 1.17 -13.43
CA ALA A 126 -2.16 0.54 -14.63
C ALA A 126 -2.00 -0.98 -14.63
N THR A 127 -0.83 -1.48 -14.20
CA THR A 127 -0.55 -2.92 -14.10
C THR A 127 -1.50 -3.59 -13.11
N PHE A 128 -1.69 -3.00 -11.93
CA PHE A 128 -2.57 -3.56 -10.92
C PHE A 128 -4.03 -3.52 -11.34
N ARG A 129 -4.50 -2.41 -11.93
CA ARG A 129 -5.85 -2.29 -12.50
C ARG A 129 -6.12 -3.34 -13.58
N SER A 130 -5.16 -3.57 -14.48
CA SER A 130 -5.27 -4.60 -15.51
C SER A 130 -5.42 -6.01 -14.90
N ALA A 131 -4.60 -6.32 -13.89
CA ALA A 131 -4.69 -7.59 -13.16
C ALA A 131 -6.05 -7.77 -12.48
N MET A 132 -6.57 -6.74 -11.81
CA MET A 132 -7.90 -6.77 -11.19
C MET A 132 -9.01 -7.03 -12.23
N LYS A 133 -9.00 -6.31 -13.35
CA LYS A 133 -9.99 -6.49 -14.44
C LYS A 133 -9.96 -7.91 -15.01
N SER A 134 -8.77 -8.51 -15.14
CA SER A 134 -8.64 -9.89 -15.62
C SER A 134 -9.28 -10.92 -14.67
N LYS A 135 -9.38 -10.60 -13.39
CA LYS A 135 -9.93 -11.49 -12.34
C LYS A 135 -11.37 -11.17 -11.95
N ALA A 136 -11.89 -10.01 -12.34
CA ALA A 136 -13.24 -9.56 -11.97
C ALA A 136 -14.35 -10.51 -12.46
N GLY A 137 -14.26 -11.01 -13.70
CA GLY A 137 -15.30 -11.89 -14.27
C GLY A 137 -15.45 -13.24 -13.56
N ALA A 138 -14.38 -13.73 -12.91
CA ALA A 138 -14.37 -14.98 -12.16
C ALA A 138 -14.63 -14.77 -10.65
N ALA A 139 -14.63 -13.53 -10.18
CA ALA A 139 -14.81 -13.22 -8.76
C ALA A 139 -16.29 -13.38 -8.33
N PRO A 140 -16.57 -13.78 -7.08
CA PRO A 140 -17.92 -13.70 -6.52
C PRO A 140 -18.46 -12.26 -6.54
N LYS A 141 -19.78 -12.08 -6.62
CA LYS A 141 -20.43 -10.74 -6.70
C LYS A 141 -19.95 -9.75 -5.64
N ALA A 142 -19.81 -10.19 -4.39
CA ALA A 142 -19.32 -9.33 -3.31
C ALA A 142 -17.90 -8.79 -3.59
N VAL A 143 -17.03 -9.62 -4.17
CA VAL A 143 -15.66 -9.28 -4.52
C VAL A 143 -15.62 -8.43 -5.80
N GLN A 144 -16.54 -8.64 -6.74
CA GLN A 144 -16.68 -7.78 -7.93
C GLN A 144 -16.96 -6.33 -7.55
N THR A 145 -17.89 -6.09 -6.62
CA THR A 145 -18.17 -4.73 -6.12
C THR A 145 -16.93 -4.09 -5.48
N MET A 146 -16.16 -4.85 -4.69
CA MET A 146 -14.91 -4.34 -4.11
C MET A 146 -13.83 -4.08 -5.17
N LEU A 147 -13.75 -4.91 -6.21
CA LEU A 147 -12.82 -4.72 -7.34
C LEU A 147 -13.17 -3.46 -8.14
N GLU A 148 -14.45 -3.20 -8.37
CA GLU A 148 -14.91 -1.97 -9.02
C GLU A 148 -14.59 -0.73 -8.19
N LYS A 149 -14.84 -0.79 -6.87
CA LYS A 149 -14.47 0.27 -5.93
C LYS A 149 -12.97 0.55 -5.95
N ALA A 150 -12.15 -0.50 -5.89
CA ALA A 150 -10.69 -0.40 -6.00
C ALA A 150 -10.23 0.17 -7.35
N ASP A 151 -10.85 -0.23 -8.47
CA ASP A 151 -10.50 0.30 -9.80
C ASP A 151 -10.82 1.78 -9.94
N LYS A 152 -11.97 2.23 -9.42
CA LYS A 152 -12.37 3.65 -9.42
C LYS A 152 -11.39 4.50 -8.61
N ALA A 153 -11.05 4.06 -7.39
CA ALA A 153 -10.10 4.76 -6.56
C ALA A 153 -8.73 4.90 -7.26
N LEU A 154 -8.23 3.82 -7.87
CA LEU A 154 -6.97 3.85 -8.61
C LEU A 154 -7.04 4.69 -9.90
N ASP A 155 -8.20 4.80 -10.54
CA ASP A 155 -8.42 5.68 -11.68
C ASP A 155 -8.27 7.16 -11.29
N ILE A 156 -8.80 7.53 -10.13
CA ILE A 156 -8.64 8.88 -9.56
C ILE A 156 -7.16 9.16 -9.28
N GLU A 157 -6.44 8.20 -8.69
CA GLU A 157 -5.01 8.35 -8.39
C GLU A 157 -4.14 8.47 -9.65
N ASP A 158 -4.45 7.73 -10.72
CA ASP A 158 -3.73 7.84 -12.01
C ASP A 158 -3.95 9.22 -12.65
N LYS A 159 -5.20 9.69 -12.69
CA LYS A 159 -5.55 11.03 -13.19
C LYS A 159 -4.91 12.15 -12.38
N GLU A 160 -4.75 11.94 -11.09
CA GLU A 160 -4.07 12.90 -10.22
C GLU A 160 -2.58 13.00 -10.55
N ILE A 161 -1.91 11.87 -10.82
CA ILE A 161 -0.52 11.90 -11.28
C ILE A 161 -0.41 12.56 -12.66
N GLU A 162 -1.34 12.30 -13.59
CA GLU A 162 -1.40 12.99 -14.88
C GLU A 162 -1.56 14.52 -14.73
N ARG A 163 -2.45 14.96 -13.82
CA ARG A 163 -2.64 16.38 -13.51
C ARG A 163 -1.34 17.02 -13.02
N GLN A 164 -0.61 16.33 -12.15
CA GLN A 164 0.68 16.81 -11.65
C GLN A 164 1.75 16.88 -12.73
N GLU A 165 1.78 15.91 -13.66
CA GLU A 165 2.68 15.94 -14.82
C GLU A 165 2.38 17.14 -15.71
N ALA A 166 1.11 17.36 -16.06
CA ALA A 166 0.68 18.51 -16.87
C ALA A 166 1.00 19.84 -16.17
N MET A 167 0.74 19.95 -14.87
CA MET A 167 1.07 21.15 -14.08
C MET A 167 2.56 21.47 -14.09
N MET A 168 3.42 20.45 -14.03
CA MET A 168 4.87 20.62 -14.10
C MET A 168 5.34 21.03 -15.51
N GLU A 169 4.69 20.53 -16.55
CA GLU A 169 4.99 20.86 -17.95
C GLU A 169 4.53 22.28 -18.33
N GLU A 170 3.37 22.70 -17.83
CA GLU A 170 2.78 24.02 -18.08
C GLU A 170 3.31 25.12 -17.14
N ALA A 171 4.19 24.76 -16.19
CA ALA A 171 4.71 25.69 -15.20
C ALA A 171 5.43 26.88 -15.87
N PRO A 172 5.08 28.13 -15.51
CA PRO A 172 5.71 29.30 -16.11
C PRO A 172 7.20 29.31 -15.76
N ALA A 173 8.05 29.61 -16.75
CA ALA A 173 9.50 29.67 -16.57
C ALA A 173 9.95 30.67 -15.48
N SER A 174 9.09 31.63 -15.12
CA SER A 174 9.30 32.61 -14.05
C SER A 174 8.99 32.09 -12.64
N ALA A 175 8.25 30.98 -12.51
CA ALA A 175 7.90 30.39 -11.21
C ALA A 175 7.83 28.83 -11.25
N PRO A 176 8.88 28.14 -11.73
CA PRO A 176 8.88 26.67 -11.82
C PRO A 176 8.86 25.99 -10.45
N SER A 177 9.29 26.69 -9.38
CA SER A 177 9.32 26.15 -8.02
C SER A 177 7.93 25.98 -7.40
N GLY A 178 6.95 26.82 -7.75
CA GLY A 178 5.60 26.72 -7.19
C GLY A 178 4.91 25.40 -7.56
N ALA A 179 4.94 25.06 -8.86
CA ALA A 179 4.43 23.77 -9.34
C ALA A 179 5.20 22.58 -8.76
N ALA A 180 6.51 22.72 -8.59
CA ALA A 180 7.34 21.67 -7.99
C ALA A 180 6.99 21.43 -6.51
N ASP A 181 6.78 22.48 -5.73
CA ASP A 181 6.44 22.40 -4.30
C ASP A 181 5.03 21.81 -4.10
N GLU A 182 4.06 22.20 -4.94
CA GLU A 182 2.70 21.65 -4.94
C GLU A 182 2.73 20.16 -5.29
N ALA A 183 3.34 19.80 -6.42
CA ALA A 183 3.45 18.39 -6.83
C ALA A 183 4.21 17.56 -5.78
N PHE A 184 5.23 18.11 -5.14
CA PHE A 184 5.95 17.42 -4.06
C PHE A 184 5.04 17.13 -2.86
N THR A 185 4.24 18.13 -2.45
CA THR A 185 3.30 18.01 -1.33
C THR A 185 2.21 16.98 -1.62
N GLU A 186 1.67 16.98 -2.83
CA GLU A 186 0.64 16.04 -3.26
C GLU A 186 1.16 14.60 -3.37
N ASN A 187 2.37 14.41 -3.90
CA ASN A 187 3.00 13.09 -3.95
C ASN A 187 3.30 12.55 -2.55
N LEU A 188 3.71 13.42 -1.62
CA LEU A 188 3.86 13.04 -0.22
C LEU A 188 2.51 12.65 0.42
N ALA A 189 1.42 13.33 0.06
CA ALA A 189 0.08 13.00 0.51
C ALA A 189 -0.38 11.65 -0.06
N GLN A 190 -0.12 11.37 -1.34
CA GLN A 190 -0.41 10.09 -1.97
C GLN A 190 0.37 8.94 -1.33
N MET A 191 1.67 9.16 -1.05
CA MET A 191 2.52 8.18 -0.34
C MET A 191 1.99 7.82 1.05
N LYS A 192 1.30 8.75 1.72
CA LYS A 192 0.73 8.60 3.07
C LYS A 192 -0.78 8.38 3.06
N ARG A 193 -1.39 8.14 1.90
CA ARG A 193 -2.84 8.02 1.78
C ARG A 193 -3.30 6.75 2.49
N SER A 194 -4.14 6.93 3.49
CA SER A 194 -4.78 5.84 4.23
C SER A 194 -5.94 5.24 3.42
N SER A 195 -6.23 3.95 3.60
CA SER A 195 -7.38 3.26 3.03
C SER A 195 -8.68 4.01 3.31
N LYS A 196 -8.87 4.49 4.54
CA LYS A 196 -10.04 5.31 4.90
C LYS A 196 -10.20 6.54 4.02
N LYS A 197 -9.11 7.24 3.67
CA LYS A 197 -9.14 8.43 2.79
C LYS A 197 -9.36 8.05 1.32
N LEU A 198 -8.86 6.89 0.91
CA LEU A 198 -8.99 6.40 -0.46
C LEU A 198 -10.42 5.93 -0.80
N PHE A 199 -11.18 5.51 0.22
CA PHE A 199 -12.47 4.83 0.04
C PHE A 199 -13.66 5.47 0.77
N ARG A 200 -13.47 6.64 1.41
CA ARG A 200 -14.50 7.32 2.23
C ARG A 200 -15.68 7.86 1.42
N ASP A 201 -15.45 8.25 0.18
CA ASP A 201 -16.46 8.97 -0.62
C ASP A 201 -17.65 8.09 -1.06
N ASP A 202 -17.60 6.77 -0.84
CA ASP A 202 -18.70 5.85 -1.17
C ASP A 202 -19.63 5.51 0.02
N ASP A 203 -19.29 5.91 1.25
CA ASP A 203 -20.07 5.57 2.46
C ASP A 203 -20.98 6.73 2.93
N GLU A 204 -20.95 7.89 2.24
CA GLU A 204 -21.76 9.09 2.55
C GLU A 204 -22.89 9.36 1.52
N GLU A 205 -23.22 8.41 0.63
CA GLU A 205 -24.44 8.43 -0.24
C GLU A 205 -25.59 7.55 0.28
#